data_AF-R1DAX5-F1
#
_entry.id   AF-R1DAX5-F1
#
_cell.length_a   1.000
_cell.length_b   1.000
_cell.length_c   1.000
_cell.angle_alpha   90.00
_cell.angle_beta   90.00
_cell.angle_gamma   90.00
#
_symmetry.space_group_name_H-M   'P 1'
#
loop_
_entity.id
_entity.type
_entity.pdbx_description
1 polymer ?
#
loop_
_entity_poly.entity_id
_entity_poly.type
_entity_poly.pdbx_seq_one_letter_code
_entity_poly.pdbx_strand_id
1 'polypeptide(L)'
;MSCTEPLRLSAAPKAGVRGPHERRFNPYDHNGGTVLAVAGTNFAIVAGDTRMSSGFNILSRNQSKLLQLTATTVLATGGFRGDVSTLQKLLKAKLVEYEHKHGEPMKVHAIAQMLANTLYGRRFFPYYTWNILSGMDENGVGCVYSYDPVGNYERVRVNVTGSGEPLIQPLLDNQFERQHQQLASKPPPLSVGQDLAEATAIVKDAFYSAGERDIYTGDTMEVCVITKDGVKLESFELNVD
;
A
#
# COMPACT_ATOMS: atom_id res chain seq x y z
N MET A 1 -12.32 -57.27 44.94
CA MET A 1 -11.99 -57.38 43.51
C MET A 1 -11.58 -56.00 43.02
N SER A 2 -10.29 -55.67 43.10
CA SER A 2 -9.75 -54.37 42.67
C SER A 2 -9.15 -54.54 41.27
N CYS A 3 -9.79 -53.95 40.27
CA CYS A 3 -9.27 -53.87 38.92
C CYS A 3 -8.38 -52.63 38.83
N THR A 4 -7.05 -52.81 38.82
CA THR A 4 -6.10 -51.73 38.52
C THR A 4 -5.80 -51.74 37.03
N GLU A 5 -6.29 -50.75 36.29
CA GLU A 5 -5.87 -50.51 34.91
C GLU A 5 -4.38 -50.15 34.85
N PRO A 6 -3.62 -50.65 33.86
CA PRO A 6 -2.23 -50.26 33.69
C PRO A 6 -2.15 -48.82 33.15
N LEU A 7 -1.35 -47.99 33.83
CA LEU A 7 -0.99 -46.64 33.39
C LEU A 7 -0.41 -46.68 31.97
N ARG A 8 -1.15 -46.15 30.99
CA ARG A 8 -0.62 -45.87 29.65
C ARG A 8 0.36 -44.71 29.75
N LEU A 9 1.65 -45.01 29.61
CA LEU A 9 2.70 -44.00 29.49
C LEU A 9 2.46 -43.22 28.17
N SER A 10 1.93 -42.00 28.25
CA SER A 10 1.83 -41.12 27.09
C SER A 10 3.24 -40.83 26.58
N ALA A 11 3.50 -41.12 25.31
CA ALA A 11 4.78 -40.85 24.68
C ALA A 11 5.19 -39.39 24.92
N ALA A 12 6.41 -39.18 25.41
CA ALA A 12 6.99 -37.84 25.55
C ALA A 12 6.91 -37.11 24.20
N PRO A 13 6.63 -35.79 24.18
CA PRO A 13 6.58 -35.04 22.94
C PRO A 13 7.92 -35.21 22.23
N LYS A 14 7.90 -35.78 21.02
CA LYS A 14 9.10 -35.89 20.18
C LYS A 14 9.70 -34.49 20.09
N ALA A 15 10.96 -34.35 20.50
CA ALA A 15 11.69 -33.10 20.35
C ALA A 15 11.49 -32.60 18.92
N GLY A 16 10.79 -31.47 18.79
CA GLY A 16 10.45 -30.91 17.48
C GLY A 16 11.71 -30.81 16.65
N VAL A 17 11.68 -31.37 15.44
CA VAL A 17 12.77 -31.22 14.47
C VAL A 17 12.98 -29.72 14.31
N ARG A 18 14.10 -29.20 14.85
CA ARG A 18 14.46 -27.80 14.63
C ARG A 18 14.68 -27.67 13.13
N GLY A 19 13.77 -26.94 12.47
CA GLY A 19 13.89 -26.64 11.05
C GLY A 19 15.23 -25.97 10.73
N PRO A 20 15.61 -25.92 9.45
CA PRO A 20 16.84 -25.25 9.02
C PRO A 20 16.91 -23.83 9.61
N HIS A 21 17.96 -23.57 10.38
CA HIS A 21 18.16 -22.28 11.06
C HIS A 21 19.18 -21.47 10.29
N GLU A 22 18.75 -20.37 9.67
CA GLU A 22 19.67 -19.42 9.06
C GLU A 22 20.52 -18.75 10.15
N ARG A 23 21.85 -18.72 9.98
CA ARG A 23 22.78 -18.13 10.94
C ARG A 23 23.22 -16.71 10.58
N ARG A 24 22.83 -16.22 9.40
CA ARG A 24 23.17 -14.88 8.91
C ARG A 24 22.05 -13.93 9.31
N PHE A 25 22.42 -12.69 9.63
CA PHE A 25 21.46 -11.63 9.89
C PHE A 25 21.02 -11.01 8.55
N ASN A 26 19.73 -11.05 8.25
CA ASN A 26 19.12 -10.28 7.18
C ASN A 26 18.45 -9.04 7.79
N PRO A 27 18.84 -7.80 7.39
CA PRO A 27 18.26 -6.59 7.96
C PRO A 27 16.82 -6.29 7.48
N TYR A 28 16.32 -7.00 6.46
CA TYR A 28 14.99 -6.76 5.89
C TYR A 28 14.02 -7.89 6.20
N ASP A 29 12.74 -7.53 6.29
CA ASP A 29 11.62 -8.46 6.34
C ASP A 29 10.54 -8.03 5.33
N HIS A 30 9.79 -8.98 4.79
CA HIS A 30 8.70 -8.70 3.87
C HIS A 30 7.37 -8.82 4.62
N ASN A 31 6.80 -7.68 4.99
CA ASN A 31 5.55 -7.65 5.74
C ASN A 31 4.28 -7.68 4.88
N GLY A 32 4.46 -7.87 3.57
CA GLY A 32 3.37 -7.94 2.60
C GLY A 32 2.63 -6.62 2.47
N GLY A 33 1.35 -6.76 2.18
CA GLY A 33 0.45 -5.64 1.97
C GLY A 33 0.33 -5.22 0.53
N THR A 34 -0.87 -4.75 0.19
CA THR A 34 -1.23 -4.27 -1.13
C THR A 34 -1.78 -2.87 -1.01
N VAL A 35 -1.23 -1.95 -1.78
CA VAL A 35 -1.73 -0.58 -1.89
C VAL A 35 -1.92 -0.22 -3.35
N LEU A 36 -2.92 0.59 -3.64
CA LEU A 36 -3.16 1.10 -4.98
C LEU A 36 -3.61 2.55 -4.92
N ALA A 37 -3.50 3.23 -6.05
CA ALA A 37 -4.11 4.54 -6.23
C ALA A 37 -4.62 4.76 -7.65
N VAL A 38 -5.64 5.61 -7.76
CA VAL A 38 -6.32 6.00 -9.00
C VAL A 38 -6.46 7.52 -9.05
N ALA A 39 -5.98 8.15 -10.11
CA ALA A 39 -6.13 9.57 -10.39
C ALA A 39 -7.41 9.80 -11.20
N GLY A 40 -8.40 10.49 -10.63
CA GLY A 40 -9.60 10.97 -11.32
C GLY A 40 -9.46 12.42 -11.80
N THR A 41 -10.47 12.91 -12.50
CA THR A 41 -10.50 14.28 -13.04
C THR A 41 -10.63 15.35 -11.95
N ASN A 42 -11.28 15.03 -10.83
CA ASN A 42 -11.50 15.91 -9.69
C ASN A 42 -11.31 15.21 -8.33
N PHE A 43 -10.75 14.00 -8.34
CA PHE A 43 -10.49 13.21 -7.13
C PHE A 43 -9.22 12.38 -7.31
N ALA A 44 -8.66 11.88 -6.22
CA ALA A 44 -7.75 10.76 -6.23
C ALA A 44 -8.21 9.72 -5.20
N ILE A 45 -8.18 8.44 -5.55
CA ILE A 45 -8.47 7.33 -4.63
C ILE A 45 -7.14 6.70 -4.25
N VAL A 46 -6.95 6.43 -2.97
CA VAL A 46 -5.85 5.64 -2.45
C VAL A 46 -6.44 4.54 -1.59
N ALA A 47 -6.02 3.30 -1.80
CA ALA A 47 -6.54 2.18 -1.01
C ALA A 47 -5.42 1.25 -0.58
N GLY A 48 -5.61 0.62 0.58
CA GLY A 48 -4.65 -0.33 1.13
C GLY A 48 -5.34 -1.30 2.08
N ASP A 49 -4.89 -2.55 2.09
CA ASP A 49 -5.35 -3.52 3.08
C ASP A 49 -4.76 -3.21 4.47
N THR A 50 -5.17 -3.93 5.52
CA THR A 50 -4.70 -3.71 6.90
C THR A 50 -3.93 -4.90 7.48
N ARG A 51 -3.76 -5.98 6.73
CA ARG A 51 -3.00 -7.15 7.18
C ARG A 51 -1.50 -6.85 7.22
N MET A 52 -0.84 -7.31 8.27
CA MET A 52 0.62 -7.26 8.40
C MET A 52 1.10 -8.63 8.84
N SER A 53 1.92 -9.26 7.99
CA SER A 53 2.45 -10.60 8.21
C SER A 53 3.97 -10.60 8.34
N SER A 54 4.53 -11.71 8.78
CA SER A 54 5.96 -12.00 8.66
C SER A 54 6.12 -13.51 8.49
N GLY A 55 6.68 -13.93 7.36
CA GLY A 55 6.60 -15.31 6.91
C GLY A 55 5.15 -15.80 6.87
N PHE A 56 4.84 -16.87 7.60
CA PHE A 56 3.50 -17.46 7.67
C PHE A 56 2.67 -17.02 8.89
N ASN A 57 3.14 -16.03 9.65
CA ASN A 57 2.43 -15.52 10.82
C ASN A 57 1.78 -14.17 10.51
N ILE A 58 0.55 -13.98 10.99
CA ILE A 58 -0.13 -12.67 10.99
C ILE A 58 0.27 -11.95 12.28
N LEU A 59 0.96 -10.81 12.15
CA LEU A 59 1.41 -9.99 13.27
C LEU A 59 0.33 -8.99 13.71
N SER A 60 -0.40 -8.42 12.75
CA SER A 60 -1.54 -7.53 13.00
C SER A 60 -2.54 -7.63 11.85
N ARG A 61 -3.81 -7.48 12.18
CA ARG A 61 -4.93 -7.40 11.22
C ARG A 61 -5.42 -5.96 11.00
N ASN A 62 -4.91 -5.02 11.79
CA ASN A 62 -5.33 -3.62 11.78
C ASN A 62 -4.10 -2.71 11.73
N GLN A 63 -3.36 -2.78 10.63
CA GLN A 63 -2.23 -1.91 10.35
C GLN A 63 -2.48 -1.11 9.06
N SER A 64 -2.89 0.15 9.23
CA SER A 64 -3.03 1.07 8.11
C SER A 64 -1.71 1.25 7.35
N LYS A 65 -1.82 1.23 6.03
CA LYS A 65 -0.73 1.47 5.06
C LYS A 65 -0.78 2.88 4.49
N LEU A 66 -1.83 3.62 4.83
CA LEU A 66 -2.09 4.97 4.35
C LEU A 66 -1.59 5.97 5.39
N LEU A 67 -0.96 7.04 4.90
CA LEU A 67 -0.54 8.16 5.72
C LEU A 67 -0.94 9.46 5.05
N GLN A 68 -1.83 10.19 5.70
CA GLN A 68 -2.10 11.57 5.33
C GLN A 68 -0.88 12.45 5.65
N LEU A 69 -0.36 13.11 4.62
CA LEU A 69 0.80 14.00 4.70
C LEU A 69 0.36 15.47 4.80
N THR A 70 -0.61 15.88 3.98
CA THR A 70 -1.20 17.22 3.98
C THR A 70 -2.73 17.12 3.90
N ALA A 71 -3.44 18.25 3.85
CA ALA A 71 -4.90 18.28 3.67
C ALA A 71 -5.38 17.63 2.36
N THR A 72 -4.51 17.52 1.35
CA THR A 72 -4.86 17.03 0.00
C THR A 72 -3.82 16.04 -0.56
N THR A 73 -2.96 15.46 0.29
CA THR A 73 -1.93 14.50 -0.12
C THR A 73 -1.83 13.36 0.86
N VAL A 74 -1.84 12.13 0.33
CA VAL A 74 -1.74 10.87 1.07
C VAL A 74 -0.65 10.02 0.45
N LEU A 75 0.14 9.38 1.30
CA LEU A 75 1.15 8.41 0.94
C LEU A 75 0.63 7.01 1.32
N ALA A 76 0.61 6.10 0.36
CA ALA A 76 0.45 4.68 0.63
C ALA A 76 1.80 3.98 0.53
N THR A 77 2.09 3.10 1.49
CA THR A 77 3.37 2.38 1.50
C THR A 77 3.19 0.91 1.85
N GLY A 78 3.68 0.03 0.98
CA GLY A 78 3.87 -1.41 1.23
C GLY A 78 5.34 -1.76 1.51
N GLY A 79 5.60 -3.00 1.92
CA GLY A 79 6.97 -3.53 2.13
C GLY A 79 7.35 -3.71 3.61
N PHE A 80 8.59 -3.38 3.97
CA PHE A 80 9.12 -3.61 5.31
C PHE A 80 8.64 -2.57 6.31
N ARG A 81 7.84 -2.98 7.31
CA ARG A 81 7.19 -2.07 8.26
C ARG A 81 8.17 -1.17 9.02
N GLY A 82 9.36 -1.67 9.35
CA GLY A 82 10.38 -0.90 10.05
C GLY A 82 10.85 0.32 9.25
N ASP A 83 11.11 0.11 7.96
CA ASP A 83 11.46 1.19 7.04
C ASP A 83 10.28 2.12 6.77
N VAL A 84 9.07 1.58 6.58
CA VAL A 84 7.84 2.38 6.41
C VAL A 84 7.67 3.37 7.56
N SER A 85 7.73 2.90 8.81
CA SER A 85 7.54 3.77 9.97
C SER A 85 8.61 4.87 10.06
N THR A 86 9.85 4.53 9.71
CA THR A 86 10.97 5.47 9.72
C THR A 86 10.80 6.54 8.64
N LEU A 87 10.50 6.11 7.41
CA LEU A 87 10.26 7.00 6.27
C LEU A 87 9.09 7.96 6.56
N GLN A 88 7.98 7.42 7.06
CA GLN A 88 6.79 8.21 7.41
C GLN A 88 7.09 9.31 8.44
N LYS A 89 7.85 9.00 9.49
CA LYS A 89 8.27 9.99 10.49
C LYS A 89 9.18 11.07 9.90
N LEU A 90 10.14 10.66 9.06
CA LEU A 90 11.05 11.58 8.39
C LEU A 90 10.31 12.55 7.44
N LEU A 91 9.35 12.04 6.66
CA LEU A 91 8.55 12.87 5.76
C LEU A 91 7.71 13.88 6.52
N LYS A 92 7.04 13.48 7.60
CA LYS A 92 6.29 14.41 8.47
C LYS A 92 7.17 15.53 9.00
N ALA A 93 8.36 15.20 9.49
CA ALA A 93 9.30 16.21 9.99
C ALA A 93 9.72 17.20 8.89
N LYS A 94 10.03 16.70 7.69
CA LYS A 94 10.39 17.55 6.54
C LYS A 94 9.24 18.47 6.08
N LEU A 95 7.99 18.01 6.14
CA LEU A 95 6.82 18.82 5.79
C LEU A 95 6.63 19.97 6.78
N VAL A 96 6.71 19.68 8.08
CA VAL A 96 6.62 20.69 9.14
C VAL A 96 7.76 21.70 9.00
N GLU A 97 8.99 21.23 8.77
CA GLU A 97 10.14 22.12 8.54
C GLU A 97 9.95 23.01 7.31
N TYR A 98 9.40 22.47 6.22
CA TYR A 98 9.13 23.23 5.00
C TYR A 98 8.11 24.35 5.25
N GLU A 99 7.00 24.03 5.92
CA GLU A 99 5.93 24.97 6.25
C GLU A 99 6.45 26.09 7.17
N HIS A 100 7.29 25.78 8.15
CA HIS A 100 7.93 26.80 9.00
C HIS A 100 8.86 27.74 8.22
N LYS A 101 9.54 27.26 7.18
CA LYS A 101 10.49 28.06 6.40
C LYS A 101 9.81 28.92 5.33
N HIS A 102 8.75 28.41 4.70
CA HIS A 102 8.13 29.05 3.53
C HIS A 102 6.76 29.69 3.87
N GLY A 103 6.15 29.34 5.01
CA GLY A 103 4.84 29.85 5.40
C GLY A 103 3.66 29.24 4.65
N GLU A 104 3.90 28.20 3.83
CA GLU A 104 2.86 27.50 3.09
C GLU A 104 3.09 25.97 3.09
N PRO A 105 2.02 25.17 3.01
CA PRO A 105 2.14 23.72 2.91
C PRO A 105 2.76 23.30 1.59
N MET A 106 3.54 22.21 1.61
CA MET A 106 4.21 21.70 0.42
C MET A 106 3.20 21.15 -0.59
N LYS A 107 3.37 21.55 -1.85
CA LYS A 107 2.56 21.06 -2.98
C LYS A 107 2.90 19.62 -3.33
N VAL A 108 1.93 18.86 -3.85
CA VAL A 108 2.09 17.42 -4.12
C VAL A 108 3.29 17.08 -5.02
N HIS A 109 3.56 17.87 -6.06
CA HIS A 109 4.72 17.66 -6.95
C HIS A 109 6.05 17.90 -6.23
N ALA A 110 6.10 18.84 -5.29
CA ALA A 110 7.29 19.12 -4.50
C ALA A 110 7.53 18.01 -3.47
N ILE A 111 6.46 17.48 -2.85
CA ILE A 111 6.52 16.28 -2.02
C ILE A 111 7.03 15.10 -2.86
N ALA A 112 6.57 14.99 -4.11
CA ALA A 112 6.96 13.89 -4.98
C ALA A 112 8.46 13.86 -5.24
N GLN A 113 9.05 15.01 -5.58
CA GLN A 113 10.49 15.17 -5.77
C GLN A 113 11.28 15.02 -4.45
N MET A 114 10.75 15.54 -3.35
CA MET A 114 11.38 15.41 -2.03
C MET A 114 11.47 13.93 -1.62
N LEU A 115 10.42 13.15 -1.86
CA LEU A 115 10.38 11.72 -1.57
C LEU A 115 11.42 10.97 -2.41
N ALA A 116 11.47 11.23 -3.73
CA ALA A 116 12.48 10.67 -4.63
C ALA A 116 13.92 10.89 -4.12
N ASN A 117 14.24 12.14 -3.77
CA ASN A 117 15.56 12.49 -3.24
C ASN A 117 15.83 11.82 -1.88
N THR A 118 14.81 11.64 -1.04
CA THR A 118 14.92 10.99 0.27
C THR A 118 15.21 9.50 0.14
N LEU A 119 14.55 8.82 -0.80
CA LEU A 119 14.79 7.40 -1.10
C LEU A 119 16.20 7.21 -1.70
N TYR A 120 16.57 8.06 -2.66
CA TYR A 120 17.87 8.00 -3.31
C TYR A 120 19.04 8.31 -2.35
N GLY A 121 18.81 9.15 -1.33
CA GLY A 121 19.78 9.44 -0.28
C GLY A 121 20.29 8.20 0.46
N ARG A 122 19.55 7.08 0.43
CA ARG A 122 19.97 5.78 0.98
C ARG A 122 20.30 4.74 -0.09
N ARG A 123 20.69 5.12 -1.31
CA ARG A 123 20.94 4.23 -2.45
C ARG A 123 21.74 2.95 -2.16
N PHE A 124 22.75 3.02 -1.28
CA PHE A 124 23.64 1.89 -0.95
C PHE A 124 23.14 1.02 0.20
N PHE A 125 22.11 1.46 0.92
CA PHE A 125 21.39 0.69 1.92
C PHE A 125 19.91 1.16 1.95
N PRO A 126 19.16 0.82 0.88
CA PRO A 126 17.89 1.46 0.54
C PRO A 126 16.79 1.12 1.53
N TYR A 127 15.72 1.93 1.50
CA TYR A 127 14.49 1.54 2.17
C TYR A 127 13.86 0.38 1.39
N TYR A 128 13.40 -0.66 2.09
CA TYR A 128 12.60 -1.72 1.49
C TYR A 128 11.11 -1.34 1.53
N THR A 129 10.76 -0.32 0.74
CA THR A 129 9.41 0.25 0.71
C THR A 129 8.98 0.51 -0.71
N TRP A 130 7.74 0.19 -1.02
CA TRP A 130 7.10 0.62 -2.26
C TRP A 130 6.06 1.68 -1.94
N ASN A 131 6.22 2.85 -2.56
CA ASN A 131 5.47 4.03 -2.21
C ASN A 131 4.57 4.44 -3.39
N ILE A 132 3.36 4.85 -3.06
CA ILE A 132 2.48 5.57 -3.98
C ILE A 132 2.08 6.87 -3.30
N LEU A 133 2.48 7.99 -3.87
CA LEU A 133 2.05 9.31 -3.40
C LEU A 133 0.86 9.75 -4.24
N SER A 134 -0.20 10.20 -3.60
CA SER A 134 -1.39 10.68 -4.32
C SER A 134 -1.94 11.94 -3.69
N GLY A 135 -2.55 12.77 -4.52
CA GLY A 135 -3.14 14.02 -4.05
C GLY A 135 -3.86 14.78 -5.14
N MET A 136 -4.16 16.05 -4.85
CA MET A 136 -4.74 16.99 -5.81
C MET A 136 -3.65 17.93 -6.32
N ASP A 137 -3.57 18.11 -7.63
CA ASP A 137 -2.73 19.15 -8.22
C ASP A 137 -3.38 20.55 -8.13
N GLU A 138 -2.65 21.58 -8.52
CA GLU A 138 -3.11 22.98 -8.47
C GLU A 138 -4.30 23.25 -9.39
N ASN A 139 -4.43 22.47 -10.47
CA ASN A 139 -5.56 22.56 -11.39
C ASN A 139 -6.79 21.82 -10.84
N GLY A 140 -6.62 21.04 -9.78
CA GLY A 140 -7.67 20.24 -9.19
C GLY A 140 -7.86 18.88 -9.81
N VAL A 141 -6.89 18.39 -10.57
CA VAL A 141 -6.88 17.04 -11.11
C VAL A 141 -6.19 16.11 -10.11
N GLY A 142 -6.70 14.90 -9.98
CA GLY A 142 -6.03 13.86 -9.22
C GLY A 142 -4.63 13.61 -9.76
N CYS A 143 -3.69 13.31 -8.89
CA CYS A 143 -2.35 12.90 -9.27
C CYS A 143 -1.92 11.69 -8.46
N VAL A 144 -1.26 10.76 -9.14
CA VAL A 144 -0.65 9.58 -8.55
C VAL A 144 0.79 9.53 -9.03
N TYR A 145 1.72 9.38 -8.10
CA TYR A 145 3.14 9.20 -8.34
C TYR A 145 3.56 7.83 -7.81
N SER A 146 4.07 6.99 -8.69
CA SER A 146 4.61 5.68 -8.35
C SER A 146 6.12 5.77 -8.10
N TYR A 147 6.64 4.97 -7.18
CA TYR A 147 8.06 4.96 -6.81
C TYR A 147 8.64 3.57 -6.84
N ASP A 148 9.89 3.46 -7.27
CA ASP A 148 10.74 2.33 -6.93
C ASP A 148 11.40 2.53 -5.55
N PRO A 149 11.97 1.46 -4.93
CA PRO A 149 12.65 1.57 -3.65
C PRO A 149 13.91 2.47 -3.65
N VAL A 150 14.37 2.90 -4.83
CA VAL A 150 15.60 3.68 -5.02
C VAL A 150 15.29 5.17 -5.22
N GLY A 151 14.04 5.53 -5.49
CA GLY A 151 13.57 6.91 -5.65
C GLY A 151 13.36 7.34 -7.09
N ASN A 152 13.39 6.44 -8.08
CA ASN A 152 12.81 6.75 -9.39
C ASN A 152 11.30 6.89 -9.25
N TYR A 153 10.71 7.85 -9.94
CA TYR A 153 9.28 8.08 -9.86
C TYR A 153 8.70 8.61 -11.17
N GLU A 154 7.42 8.33 -11.38
CA GLU A 154 6.67 8.84 -12.53
C GLU A 154 5.22 9.17 -12.14
N ARG A 155 4.61 10.10 -12.89
CA ARG A 155 3.18 10.43 -12.74
C ARG A 155 2.37 9.49 -13.62
N VAL A 156 1.50 8.72 -13.00
CA VAL A 156 0.66 7.70 -13.65
C VAL A 156 -0.80 7.95 -13.32
N ARG A 157 -1.72 7.33 -14.08
CA ARG A 157 -3.16 7.43 -13.79
C ARG A 157 -3.57 6.43 -12.72
N VAL A 158 -2.99 5.24 -12.77
CA VAL A 158 -3.27 4.15 -11.85
C VAL A 158 -1.98 3.42 -11.55
N ASN A 159 -1.80 3.03 -10.30
CA ASN A 159 -0.69 2.18 -9.90
C ASN A 159 -1.11 1.27 -8.75
N VAL A 160 -0.62 0.04 -8.77
CA VAL A 160 -0.68 -0.90 -7.65
C VAL A 160 0.74 -1.20 -7.21
N THR A 161 0.94 -1.41 -5.93
CA THR A 161 2.20 -1.95 -5.44
C THR A 161 2.01 -2.80 -4.19
N GLY A 162 2.98 -3.69 -3.94
CA GLY A 162 2.93 -4.67 -2.87
C GLY A 162 2.60 -6.07 -3.40
N SER A 163 2.13 -6.95 -2.52
CA SER A 163 1.98 -8.38 -2.82
C SER A 163 0.90 -8.68 -3.86
N GLY A 164 -0.19 -7.91 -3.87
CA GLY A 164 -1.33 -8.08 -4.79
C GLY A 164 -1.17 -7.37 -6.14
N GLU A 165 -0.07 -6.66 -6.37
CA GLU A 165 0.23 -5.97 -7.63
C GLU A 165 0.02 -6.83 -8.90
N PRO A 166 0.58 -8.05 -9.01
CA PRO A 166 0.43 -8.86 -10.23
C PRO A 166 -1.01 -9.33 -10.48
N LEU A 167 -1.89 -9.28 -9.48
CA LEU A 167 -3.30 -9.65 -9.60
C LEU A 167 -4.17 -8.45 -10.00
N ILE A 168 -3.89 -7.28 -9.42
CA ILE A 168 -4.74 -6.09 -9.58
C ILE A 168 -4.31 -5.24 -10.77
N GLN A 169 -3.00 -5.04 -11.01
CA GLN A 169 -2.54 -4.12 -12.06
C GLN A 169 -3.12 -4.46 -13.44
N PRO A 170 -3.15 -5.73 -13.92
CA PRO A 170 -3.73 -6.07 -15.22
C PRO A 170 -5.24 -5.80 -15.31
N LEU A 171 -5.97 -5.95 -14.19
CA LEU A 171 -7.39 -5.61 -14.13
C LEU A 171 -7.58 -4.10 -14.32
N LEU A 172 -6.74 -3.29 -13.66
CA LEU A 172 -6.82 -1.84 -13.77
C LEU A 172 -6.36 -1.33 -15.14
N ASP A 173 -5.37 -1.98 -15.76
CA ASP A 173 -4.94 -1.69 -17.14
C ASP A 173 -6.08 -1.93 -18.14
N ASN A 174 -6.93 -2.93 -17.88
CA ASN A 174 -8.11 -3.17 -18.69
C ASN A 174 -9.23 -2.15 -18.41
N GLN A 175 -9.58 -1.92 -17.14
CA GLN A 175 -10.75 -1.12 -16.77
C GLN A 175 -10.54 0.40 -16.92
N PHE A 176 -9.38 0.89 -16.49
CA PHE A 176 -9.05 2.32 -16.48
C PHE A 176 -8.24 2.74 -17.71
N GLU A 177 -7.18 2.00 -18.01
CA GLU A 177 -6.29 2.33 -19.14
C GLU A 177 -6.86 1.88 -20.50
N ARG A 178 -7.85 0.98 -20.50
CA ARG A 178 -8.51 0.42 -21.69
C ARG A 178 -7.54 -0.21 -22.67
N GLN A 179 -6.45 -0.78 -22.13
CA GLN A 179 -5.47 -1.48 -22.94
C GLN A 179 -6.12 -2.69 -23.62
N HIS A 180 -5.75 -2.91 -24.88
CA HIS A 180 -6.28 -4.01 -25.71
C HIS A 180 -7.80 -3.98 -25.97
N GLN A 181 -8.50 -2.87 -25.71
CA GLN A 181 -9.90 -2.67 -26.08
C GLN A 181 -10.02 -1.86 -27.37
N GLN A 182 -10.49 -2.48 -28.46
CA GLN A 182 -10.51 -1.83 -29.79
C GLN A 182 -11.56 -0.72 -29.93
N LEU A 183 -12.70 -0.86 -29.25
CA LEU A 183 -13.85 0.05 -29.37
C LEU A 183 -13.93 1.08 -28.25
N ALA A 184 -13.02 1.03 -27.28
CA ALA A 184 -13.07 1.91 -26.12
C ALA A 184 -12.40 3.26 -26.43
N SER A 185 -13.00 4.36 -25.96
CA SER A 185 -12.33 5.67 -26.05
C SER A 185 -11.06 5.66 -25.20
N LYS A 186 -10.01 6.35 -25.64
CA LYS A 186 -8.79 6.46 -24.83
C LYS A 186 -9.09 7.21 -23.53
N PRO A 187 -8.48 6.82 -22.41
CA PRO A 187 -8.60 7.57 -21.16
C PRO A 187 -8.03 8.99 -21.31
N PRO A 188 -8.52 9.96 -20.52
CA PRO A 188 -7.94 11.29 -20.47
C PRO A 188 -6.44 11.29 -20.13
N PRO A 189 -5.69 12.35 -20.51
CA PRO A 189 -4.33 12.52 -20.03
C PRO A 189 -4.31 12.57 -18.49
N LEU A 190 -3.41 11.79 -17.87
CA LEU A 190 -3.12 11.82 -16.42
C LEU A 190 -4.27 11.48 -15.46
N SER A 191 -5.47 11.16 -15.96
CA SER A 191 -6.64 10.80 -15.13
C SER A 191 -7.52 9.75 -15.80
N VAL A 192 -8.27 9.01 -15.00
CA VAL A 192 -9.26 8.04 -15.47
C VAL A 192 -10.53 8.73 -15.96
N GLY A 193 -11.26 8.09 -16.87
CA GLY A 193 -12.49 8.63 -17.44
C GLY A 193 -13.74 8.36 -16.61
N GLN A 194 -13.65 7.44 -15.65
CA GLN A 194 -14.72 7.02 -14.75
C GLN A 194 -15.00 8.08 -13.67
N ASP A 195 -16.23 8.13 -13.20
CA ASP A 195 -16.58 8.96 -12.05
C ASP A 195 -16.06 8.36 -10.74
N LEU A 196 -16.21 9.11 -9.64
CA LEU A 196 -15.72 8.68 -8.32
C LEU A 196 -16.38 7.37 -7.85
N ALA A 197 -17.68 7.19 -8.13
CA ALA A 197 -18.43 6.04 -7.64
C ALA A 197 -18.03 4.76 -8.39
N GLU A 198 -17.95 4.84 -9.72
CA GLU A 198 -17.46 3.77 -10.59
C GLU A 198 -16.02 3.39 -10.26
N ALA A 199 -15.13 4.38 -10.13
CA ALA A 199 -13.73 4.13 -9.80
C ALA A 199 -13.58 3.47 -8.42
N THR A 200 -14.37 3.90 -7.43
CA THR A 200 -14.38 3.30 -6.09
C THR A 200 -14.91 1.86 -6.11
N ALA A 201 -15.92 1.56 -6.93
CA ALA A 201 -16.43 0.20 -7.09
C ALA A 201 -15.38 -0.73 -7.70
N ILE A 202 -14.70 -0.30 -8.76
CA ILE A 202 -13.62 -1.08 -9.40
C ILE A 202 -12.49 -1.35 -8.40
N VAL A 203 -12.11 -0.36 -7.58
CA VAL A 203 -11.08 -0.52 -6.53
C VAL A 203 -11.51 -1.56 -5.50
N LYS A 204 -12.77 -1.51 -5.03
CA LYS A 204 -13.32 -2.51 -4.09
C LYS A 204 -13.27 -3.91 -4.69
N ASP A 205 -13.79 -4.08 -5.89
CA ASP A 205 -13.84 -5.38 -6.57
C ASP A 205 -12.45 -5.97 -6.81
N ALA A 206 -11.47 -5.11 -7.09
CA ALA A 206 -10.07 -5.50 -7.22
C ALA A 206 -9.50 -6.08 -5.91
N PHE A 207 -9.74 -5.42 -4.78
CA PHE A 207 -9.30 -5.93 -3.47
C PHE A 207 -10.03 -7.20 -3.06
N TYR A 208 -11.34 -7.30 -3.29
CA TYR A 208 -12.08 -8.53 -3.05
C TYR A 208 -11.49 -9.69 -3.86
N SER A 209 -11.24 -9.47 -5.15
CA SER A 209 -10.67 -10.49 -6.03
C SER A 209 -9.24 -10.88 -5.64
N ALA A 210 -8.42 -9.90 -5.23
CA ALA A 210 -7.05 -10.14 -4.81
C ALA A 210 -6.98 -10.86 -3.45
N GLY A 211 -7.83 -10.51 -2.49
CA GLY A 211 -7.87 -11.14 -1.16
C GLY A 211 -8.23 -12.63 -1.19
N GLU A 212 -8.90 -13.10 -2.25
CA GLU A 212 -9.18 -14.53 -2.46
C GLU A 212 -7.95 -15.33 -2.93
N ARG A 213 -6.90 -14.66 -3.42
CA ARG A 213 -5.77 -15.29 -4.12
C ARG A 213 -4.41 -14.95 -3.53
N ASP A 214 -4.25 -13.75 -2.98
CA ASP A 214 -3.04 -13.31 -2.31
C ASP A 214 -3.17 -13.46 -0.79
N ILE A 215 -2.33 -14.31 -0.20
CA ILE A 215 -2.32 -14.59 1.24
C ILE A 215 -1.93 -13.37 2.10
N TYR A 216 -1.30 -12.36 1.49
CA TYR A 216 -0.82 -11.16 2.16
C TYR A 216 -1.83 -10.00 2.13
N THR A 217 -2.92 -10.12 1.37
CA THR A 217 -3.98 -9.11 1.25
C THR A 217 -5.22 -9.60 1.99
N GLY A 218 -5.69 -8.88 3.00
CA GLY A 218 -6.91 -9.27 3.71
C GLY A 218 -7.31 -8.41 4.89
N ASP A 219 -8.21 -8.95 5.70
CA ASP A 219 -8.81 -8.37 6.90
C ASP A 219 -9.71 -7.14 6.63
N THR A 220 -9.12 -5.97 6.41
CA THR A 220 -9.86 -4.74 6.14
C THR A 220 -9.17 -3.99 5.03
N MET A 221 -9.94 -3.39 4.13
CA MET A 221 -9.48 -2.45 3.13
C MET A 221 -9.84 -1.04 3.58
N GLU A 222 -8.85 -0.18 3.69
CA GLU A 222 -9.04 1.25 3.84
C GLU A 222 -9.05 1.91 2.46
N VAL A 223 -10.08 2.70 2.17
CA VAL A 223 -10.21 3.50 0.96
C VAL A 223 -10.27 4.97 1.35
N CYS A 224 -9.34 5.72 0.80
CA CYS A 224 -9.12 7.12 1.08
C CYS A 224 -9.41 7.93 -0.20
N VAL A 225 -10.48 8.71 -0.17
CA VAL A 225 -10.87 9.61 -1.27
C VAL A 225 -10.34 11.00 -0.97
N ILE A 226 -9.53 11.52 -1.89
CA ILE A 226 -8.93 12.85 -1.84
C ILE A 226 -9.66 13.73 -2.83
N THR A 227 -10.14 14.88 -2.36
CA THR A 227 -10.77 15.93 -3.18
C THR A 227 -10.17 17.28 -2.81
N LYS A 228 -10.63 18.35 -3.47
CA LYS A 228 -10.24 19.73 -3.09
C LYS A 228 -10.69 20.11 -1.67
N ASP A 229 -11.79 19.52 -1.21
CA ASP A 229 -12.38 19.84 0.10
C ASP A 229 -11.70 19.09 1.25
N GLY A 230 -10.86 18.09 0.93
CA GLY A 230 -10.08 17.34 1.90
C GLY A 230 -10.05 15.85 1.61
N VAL A 231 -9.75 15.08 2.67
CA VAL A 231 -9.59 13.63 2.63
C VAL A 231 -10.71 12.94 3.40
N LYS A 232 -11.33 11.93 2.81
CA LYS A 232 -12.32 11.06 3.45
C LYS A 232 -11.82 9.62 3.47
N LEU A 233 -11.75 9.02 4.65
CA LEU A 233 -11.37 7.63 4.85
C LEU A 233 -12.60 6.77 5.13
N GLU A 234 -12.73 5.66 4.41
CA GLU A 234 -13.75 4.64 4.61
C GLU A 234 -13.08 3.28 4.74
N SER A 235 -13.63 2.39 5.56
CA SER A 235 -13.11 1.05 5.78
C SER A 235 -14.14 0.00 5.34
N PHE A 236 -13.68 -1.05 4.70
CA PHE A 236 -14.49 -2.15 4.18
C PHE A 236 -13.88 -3.48 4.62
N GLU A 237 -14.72 -4.44 4.97
CA GLU A 237 -14.25 -5.78 5.35
C GLU A 237 -13.80 -6.57 4.12
N LEU A 238 -12.68 -7.28 4.25
CA LEU A 238 -12.20 -8.31 3.34
C LEU A 238 -12.23 -9.66 4.05
N ASN A 239 -11.84 -10.72 3.34
CA ASN A 239 -11.72 -12.04 3.95
C ASN A 239 -10.71 -12.04 5.11
N VAL A 240 -11.10 -12.72 6.19
CA VAL A 240 -10.32 -12.83 7.44
C VAL A 240 -9.44 -14.08 7.46
N ASP A 241 -9.63 -14.98 6.49
CA ASP A 241 -8.94 -16.26 6.40
C ASP A 241 -7.41 -16.12 6.17
#